data_AF-A0A2V8PZD6-F1
#
_entry.id   AF-A0A2V8PZD6-F1
#
_cell.length_a   1.000
_cell.length_b   1.000
_cell.length_c   1.000
_cell.angle_alpha   90.00
_cell.angle_beta   90.00
_cell.angle_gamma   90.00
#
_symmetry.space_group_name_H-M   'P 1'
#
loop_
_entity.id
_entity.type
_entity.pdbx_description
1 polymer ?
#
loop_
_entity_poly.entity_id
_entity_poly.type
_entity_poly.pdbx_seq_one_letter_code
_entity_poly.pdbx_strand_id
1 'polypeptide(L)'
;EALKNILQPRYILPYAVIHRGIEDDELKNIVARLNKLIAHIRQTGEFGELIIPGVFEVGIASYNNHHLAKEWAARKGIRENDMVKGAPIESDEIARARTKLQTELKQLPPGNASIVIIEAVENLFLLVYDISALAAYLGEEVKKYPQLHSAIFYHTFDAGGGESFSRPISPHTFVQRVRRDSSTEQSLVVRNVDCTAVLQTKTLVRLEKTLSI
;
A
#
# COMPACT_ATOMS: atom_id res chain seq x y z
N GLU A 1 40.47 15.26 -8.61
CA GLU A 1 39.38 14.96 -7.63
C GLU A 1 38.60 13.69 -7.91
N ALA A 2 38.30 13.33 -9.16
CA ALA A 2 37.54 12.11 -9.50
C ALA A 2 38.15 10.79 -8.96
N LEU A 3 39.49 10.67 -8.91
CA LEU A 3 40.19 9.52 -8.34
C LEU A 3 40.11 9.40 -6.81
N LYS A 4 39.85 10.50 -6.07
CA LYS A 4 39.62 10.44 -4.62
C LYS A 4 38.28 9.79 -4.26
N ASN A 5 37.27 9.89 -5.15
CA ASN A 5 35.96 9.27 -4.95
C ASN A 5 35.96 7.75 -5.13
N ILE A 6 36.97 7.19 -5.79
CA ILE A 6 37.10 5.74 -5.99
C ILE A 6 37.73 5.06 -4.75
N LEU A 7 38.62 5.77 -4.04
CA LEU A 7 39.32 5.27 -2.85
C LEU A 7 38.57 5.52 -1.53
N GLN A 8 37.51 6.34 -1.55
CA GLN A 8 36.63 6.60 -0.41
C GLN A 8 35.18 6.40 -0.86
N PRO A 9 34.63 5.17 -0.78
CA PRO A 9 33.23 4.94 -1.12
C PRO A 9 32.35 5.81 -0.21
N ARG A 10 31.77 6.88 -0.77
CA ARG A 10 30.78 7.76 -0.10
C ARG A 10 29.45 7.04 0.20
N TYR A 11 29.36 5.76 -0.15
CA TYR A 11 28.17 4.94 -0.05
C TYR A 11 28.01 4.47 1.41
N ILE A 12 27.05 5.07 2.09
CA ILE A 12 26.46 4.53 3.31
C ILE A 12 25.25 3.71 2.90
N LEU A 13 25.10 2.53 3.51
CA LEU A 13 23.96 1.66 3.25
C LEU A 13 23.15 1.52 4.55
N PRO A 14 21.99 2.20 4.64
CA PRO A 14 21.15 2.14 5.82
C PRO A 14 20.19 0.94 5.74
N TYR A 15 19.92 0.34 6.90
CA TYR A 15 18.77 -0.54 7.12
C TYR A 15 17.90 0.06 8.21
N ALA A 16 16.58 0.15 7.98
CA ALA A 16 15.66 0.81 8.91
C ALA A 16 14.46 -0.05 9.30
N VAL A 17 14.00 0.12 10.54
CA VAL A 17 12.72 -0.36 11.04
C VAL A 17 11.89 0.84 11.45
N ILE A 18 10.70 0.97 10.90
CA ILE A 18 9.71 1.96 11.31
C ILE A 18 8.64 1.20 12.09
N HIS A 19 8.33 1.61 13.31
CA HIS A 19 7.40 0.89 14.19
C HIS A 19 5.98 1.45 14.15
N ARG A 20 5.83 2.75 13.84
CA ARG A 20 4.54 3.44 13.66
C ARG A 20 4.68 4.63 12.71
N GLY A 21 3.54 5.26 12.38
CA GLY A 21 3.52 6.57 11.73
C GLY A 21 4.32 7.60 12.53
N ILE A 22 5.06 8.45 11.82
CA ILE A 22 5.92 9.50 12.39
C ILE A 22 5.26 10.84 12.10
N GLU A 23 4.96 11.61 13.15
CA GLU A 23 4.41 12.95 13.03
C GLU A 23 5.47 13.95 12.52
N ASP A 24 5.06 15.04 11.88
CA ASP A 24 5.97 16.00 11.23
C ASP A 24 7.06 16.55 12.17
N ASP A 25 6.71 16.84 13.43
CA ASP A 25 7.66 17.37 14.41
C ASP A 25 8.63 16.30 14.92
N GLU A 26 8.19 15.05 15.03
CA GLU A 26 9.06 13.92 15.32
C GLU A 26 10.00 13.67 14.13
N LEU A 27 9.49 13.74 12.91
CA LEU A 27 10.27 13.53 11.68
C LEU A 27 11.44 14.52 11.59
N LYS A 28 11.21 15.80 11.87
CA LYS A 28 12.28 16.82 11.90
C LYS A 28 13.39 16.44 12.87
N ASN A 29 13.03 15.95 14.07
CA ASN A 29 13.99 15.52 15.07
C ASN A 29 14.77 14.27 14.62
N ILE A 30 14.05 13.28 14.07
CA ILE A 30 14.64 12.04 13.54
C ILE A 30 15.65 12.37 12.43
N VAL A 31 15.27 13.21 11.47
CA VAL A 31 16.14 13.64 10.37
C VAL A 31 17.38 14.36 10.90
N ALA A 32 17.25 15.24 11.88
CA ALA A 32 18.39 15.93 12.49
C ALA A 32 19.37 14.94 13.18
N ARG A 33 18.85 13.94 13.91
CA ARG A 33 19.66 12.90 14.56
C ARG A 33 20.31 11.97 13.54
N LEU A 34 19.58 11.61 12.49
CA LEU A 34 20.07 10.78 11.39
C LEU A 34 21.23 11.45 10.65
N ASN A 35 21.11 12.75 10.36
CA ASN A 35 22.16 13.52 9.71
C ASN A 35 23.43 13.58 10.56
N LYS A 36 23.31 13.70 11.88
CA LYS A 36 24.46 13.64 12.80
C LYS A 36 25.12 12.26 12.78
N LEU A 37 24.33 11.19 12.80
CA LEU A 37 24.84 9.82 12.73
C LEU A 37 25.57 9.56 11.40
N ILE A 38 24.98 9.98 10.28
CA ILE A 38 25.59 9.87 8.95
C ILE A 38 26.91 10.63 8.87
N ALA A 39 26.95 11.86 9.39
CA ALA A 39 28.17 12.66 9.41
C ALA A 39 29.28 11.98 10.24
N HIS A 40 28.92 11.41 11.39
CA HIS A 40 29.85 10.68 12.25
C HIS A 40 30.40 9.42 11.54
N ILE A 41 29.54 8.59 10.97
CA ILE A 41 29.93 7.36 10.25
C ILE A 41 30.80 7.68 9.03
N ARG A 42 30.55 8.79 8.34
CA ARG A 42 31.40 9.24 7.23
C ARG A 42 32.80 9.63 7.69
N GLN A 43 32.94 10.11 8.93
CA GLN A 43 34.23 10.51 9.50
C GLN A 43 34.98 9.30 10.10
N THR A 44 34.30 8.42 10.81
CA THR A 44 34.92 7.29 11.52
C THR A 44 34.98 6.02 10.69
N GLY A 45 34.10 5.87 9.70
CA GLY A 45 33.91 4.64 8.93
C GLY A 45 33.21 3.53 9.71
N GLU A 46 32.85 3.77 10.96
CA GLU A 46 32.30 2.77 11.88
C GLU A 46 30.83 2.44 11.60
N PHE A 47 30.35 1.34 12.16
CA PHE A 47 28.91 1.08 12.25
C PHE A 47 28.31 1.97 13.34
N GLY A 48 27.14 2.54 13.07
CA GLY A 48 26.39 3.30 14.06
C GLY A 48 24.91 3.02 13.96
N GLU A 49 24.25 3.08 15.11
CA GLU A 49 22.81 2.89 15.22
C GLU A 49 22.12 4.12 15.81
N LEU A 50 20.89 4.35 15.35
CA LEU A 50 19.98 5.29 15.96
C LEU A 50 18.70 4.54 16.31
N ILE A 51 18.45 4.39 17.60
CA ILE A 51 17.26 3.73 18.15
C ILE A 51 16.39 4.79 18.82
N ILE A 52 15.14 4.87 18.37
CA ILE A 52 14.07 5.68 18.95
C ILE A 52 12.96 4.69 19.32
N PRO A 53 12.89 4.30 20.61
CA PRO A 53 12.04 3.22 21.07
C PRO A 53 10.59 3.36 20.59
N GLY A 54 10.06 2.31 19.96
CA GLY A 54 8.68 2.26 19.48
C GLY A 54 8.36 3.18 18.30
N VAL A 55 9.36 3.81 17.68
CA VAL A 55 9.14 4.73 16.54
C VAL A 55 10.00 4.34 15.35
N PHE A 56 11.32 4.35 15.52
CA PHE A 56 12.26 4.25 14.42
C PHE A 56 13.58 3.67 14.91
N GLU A 57 14.13 2.74 14.14
CA GLU A 57 15.47 2.21 14.36
C GLU A 57 16.21 2.16 13.04
N VAL A 58 17.49 2.50 13.04
CA VAL A 58 18.34 2.40 11.84
C VAL A 58 19.73 1.96 12.21
N GLY A 59 20.26 1.00 11.45
CA GLY A 59 21.66 0.63 11.43
C GLY A 59 22.31 1.18 10.16
N ILE A 60 23.41 1.90 10.30
CA ILE A 60 24.15 2.50 9.19
C ILE A 60 25.61 2.08 9.31
N ALA A 61 26.21 1.68 8.19
CA ALA A 61 27.64 1.44 8.10
C ALA A 61 28.22 2.09 6.85
N SER A 62 29.53 2.33 6.89
CA SER A 62 30.31 2.58 5.69
C SER A 62 30.32 1.34 4.79
N TYR A 63 30.62 1.53 3.50
CA TYR A 63 30.70 0.45 2.51
C TYR A 63 31.56 -0.73 2.97
N ASN A 64 32.74 -0.48 3.55
CA ASN A 64 33.66 -1.52 4.00
C ASN A 64 33.10 -2.33 5.19
N ASN A 65 32.22 -1.72 5.98
CA ASN A 65 31.63 -2.31 7.18
C ASN A 65 30.16 -2.69 6.98
N HIS A 66 29.70 -2.78 5.72
CA HIS A 66 28.30 -3.04 5.40
C HIS A 66 27.78 -4.37 5.96
N HIS A 67 28.64 -5.36 6.15
CA HIS A 67 28.30 -6.63 6.80
C HIS A 67 27.72 -6.42 8.21
N LEU A 68 28.21 -5.46 8.99
CA LEU A 68 27.69 -5.13 10.33
C LEU A 68 26.26 -4.60 10.27
N ALA A 69 25.95 -3.77 9.27
CA ALA A 69 24.60 -3.25 9.07
C ALA A 69 23.64 -4.37 8.60
N LYS A 70 24.11 -5.32 7.79
CA LYS A 70 23.36 -6.52 7.41
C LYS A 70 23.06 -7.43 8.59
N GLU A 71 24.06 -7.69 9.45
CA GLU A 71 23.85 -8.47 10.68
C GLU A 71 22.84 -7.80 11.61
N TRP A 72 22.94 -6.48 11.77
CA TRP A 72 21.95 -5.70 12.50
C TRP A 72 20.54 -5.85 11.89
N ALA A 73 20.42 -5.75 10.57
CA ALA A 73 19.15 -5.89 9.85
C ALA A 73 18.53 -7.28 10.03
N ALA A 74 19.36 -8.34 9.94
CA ALA A 74 18.94 -9.71 10.18
C ALA A 74 18.42 -9.91 11.61
N ARG A 75 19.10 -9.34 12.62
CA ARG A 75 18.63 -9.36 14.03
C ARG A 75 17.30 -8.64 14.22
N LYS A 76 17.00 -7.64 13.39
CA LYS A 76 15.71 -6.90 13.40
C LYS A 76 14.62 -7.56 12.54
N GLY A 77 14.94 -8.68 11.89
CA GLY A 77 14.02 -9.42 11.03
C GLY A 77 13.66 -8.67 9.74
N ILE A 78 14.62 -7.93 9.18
CA ILE A 78 14.54 -7.37 7.82
C ILE A 78 14.96 -8.48 6.85
N ARG A 79 14.22 -8.68 5.74
CA ARG A 79 14.54 -9.72 4.75
C ARG A 79 15.82 -9.36 3.99
N GLU A 80 16.52 -10.36 3.46
CA GLU A 80 17.86 -10.22 2.85
C GLU A 80 17.92 -9.19 1.69
N ASN A 81 16.80 -8.94 1.02
CA ASN A 81 16.68 -7.97 -0.08
C ASN A 81 15.94 -6.68 0.30
N ASP A 82 15.48 -6.54 1.54
CA ASP A 82 14.78 -5.36 2.03
C ASP A 82 15.77 -4.41 2.72
N MET A 83 15.63 -3.11 2.46
CA MET A 83 16.38 -2.08 3.19
C MET A 83 15.56 -1.44 4.32
N VAL A 84 14.23 -1.53 4.23
CA VAL A 84 13.32 -0.92 5.19
C VAL A 84 12.23 -1.91 5.55
N LYS A 85 12.00 -2.07 6.85
CA LYS A 85 10.82 -2.72 7.42
C LYS A 85 9.89 -1.63 7.94
N GLY A 86 8.79 -1.40 7.23
CA GLY A 86 7.77 -0.43 7.62
C GLY A 86 6.98 -0.89 8.84
N ALA A 87 6.27 0.05 9.46
CA ALA A 87 5.31 -0.26 10.50
C ALA A 87 4.22 -1.17 9.91
N PRO A 88 3.71 -2.16 10.67
CA PRO A 88 2.43 -2.73 10.31
C PRO A 88 1.44 -1.57 10.21
N ILE A 89 0.78 -1.43 9.07
CA ILE A 89 -0.26 -0.42 8.88
C ILE A 89 -1.45 -0.90 9.70
N GLU A 90 -1.45 -0.58 11.00
CA GLU A 90 -2.59 -0.76 11.90
C GLU A 90 -3.59 0.35 11.66
N SER A 91 -4.18 0.30 10.48
CA SER A 91 -5.22 1.20 10.10
C SER A 91 -6.39 0.30 9.71
N ASP A 92 -7.53 0.47 10.38
CA ASP A 92 -8.74 -0.30 10.08
C ASP A 92 -9.33 0.21 8.75
N GLU A 93 -8.57 0.01 7.67
CA GLU A 93 -8.96 0.37 6.31
C GLU A 93 -10.26 -0.32 5.91
N ILE A 94 -10.51 -1.48 6.50
CA ILE A 94 -11.73 -2.25 6.34
C ILE A 94 -12.93 -1.47 6.93
N ALA A 95 -12.84 -0.98 8.17
CA ALA A 95 -13.88 -0.15 8.76
C ALA A 95 -14.06 1.18 8.00
N ARG A 96 -12.98 1.78 7.49
CA ARG A 96 -13.08 2.98 6.63
C ARG A 96 -13.78 2.69 5.31
N ALA A 97 -13.42 1.60 4.63
CA ALA A 97 -14.07 1.16 3.39
C ALA A 97 -15.56 0.89 3.62
N ARG A 98 -15.89 0.24 4.74
CA ARG A 98 -17.28 0.02 5.20
C ARG A 98 -18.03 1.33 5.43
N THR A 99 -17.41 2.29 6.11
CA THR A 99 -18.02 3.59 6.40
C THR A 99 -18.28 4.39 5.12
N LYS A 100 -17.31 4.40 4.18
CA LYS A 100 -17.48 5.00 2.85
C LYS A 100 -18.62 4.31 2.08
N LEU A 101 -18.65 2.97 2.05
CA LEU A 101 -19.74 2.21 1.43
C LEU A 101 -21.11 2.57 2.01
N GLN A 102 -21.25 2.62 3.33
CA GLN A 102 -22.49 3.01 3.98
C GLN A 102 -22.92 4.45 3.67
N THR A 103 -21.95 5.35 3.52
CA THR A 103 -22.20 6.76 3.16
C THR A 103 -22.70 6.88 1.72
N GLU A 104 -22.09 6.18 0.78
CA GLU A 104 -22.54 6.14 -0.62
C GLU A 104 -23.91 5.46 -0.76
N LEU A 105 -24.14 4.38 -0.02
CA LEU A 105 -25.42 3.65 -0.03
C LEU A 105 -26.62 4.52 0.39
N LYS A 106 -26.41 5.47 1.32
CA LYS A 106 -27.46 6.42 1.74
C LYS A 106 -27.88 7.39 0.62
N GLN A 107 -27.03 7.58 -0.39
CA GLN A 107 -27.29 8.47 -1.52
C GLN A 107 -28.03 7.76 -2.67
N LEU A 108 -28.20 6.43 -2.59
CA LEU A 108 -28.81 5.65 -3.66
C LEU A 108 -30.33 5.82 -3.71
N PRO A 109 -30.92 5.91 -4.92
CA PRO A 109 -32.36 5.94 -5.06
C PRO A 109 -32.98 4.60 -4.63
N PRO A 110 -34.10 4.60 -3.90
CA PRO A 110 -34.77 3.38 -3.51
C PRO A 110 -35.31 2.60 -4.72
N GLY A 111 -35.33 1.26 -4.62
CA GLY A 111 -35.99 0.38 -5.57
C GLY A 111 -35.23 0.05 -6.87
N ASN A 112 -34.06 0.66 -7.10
CA ASN A 112 -33.25 0.38 -8.29
C ASN A 112 -31.94 -0.32 -7.94
N ALA A 113 -31.51 -1.24 -8.82
CA ALA A 113 -30.20 -1.86 -8.72
C ALA A 113 -29.10 -0.81 -8.87
N SER A 114 -28.18 -0.79 -7.92
CA SER A 114 -27.18 0.25 -7.80
C SER A 114 -25.77 -0.33 -7.86
N ILE A 115 -24.84 0.46 -8.38
CA ILE A 115 -23.41 0.19 -8.34
C ILE A 115 -22.78 1.34 -7.58
N VAL A 116 -22.00 1.03 -6.54
CA VAL A 116 -21.25 2.02 -5.78
C VAL A 116 -19.81 1.98 -6.23
N ILE A 117 -19.20 3.14 -6.47
CA ILE A 117 -17.79 3.28 -6.85
C ILE A 117 -17.12 4.13 -5.78
N ILE A 118 -16.10 3.58 -5.12
CA ILE A 118 -15.38 4.21 -4.02
C ILE A 118 -13.92 4.31 -4.41
N GLU A 119 -13.43 5.55 -4.45
CA GLU A 119 -12.00 5.79 -4.61
C GLU A 119 -11.28 5.60 -3.28
N ALA A 120 -10.23 4.77 -3.30
CA ALA A 120 -9.40 4.46 -2.16
C ALA A 120 -8.08 5.25 -2.21
N VAL A 121 -8.16 6.57 -2.42
CA VAL A 121 -6.98 7.46 -2.48
C VAL A 121 -6.17 7.42 -1.18
N GLU A 122 -6.87 7.44 -0.05
CA GLU A 122 -6.28 7.55 1.30
C GLU A 122 -5.98 6.18 1.94
N ASN A 123 -6.46 5.11 1.32
CA ASN A 123 -6.49 3.79 1.95
C ASN A 123 -5.54 2.87 1.17
N LEU A 124 -4.46 2.42 1.80
CA LEU A 124 -3.52 1.44 1.23
C LEU A 124 -4.13 0.03 1.09
N PHE A 125 -5.46 -0.08 1.15
CA PHE A 125 -6.17 -1.33 1.37
C PHE A 125 -6.04 -2.31 0.19
N LEU A 126 -5.90 -1.82 -1.06
CA LEU A 126 -5.59 -2.66 -2.23
C LEU A 126 -4.11 -3.04 -2.33
N LEU A 127 -3.23 -2.33 -1.62
CA LEU A 127 -1.79 -2.52 -1.69
C LEU A 127 -1.26 -3.45 -0.58
N VAL A 128 -1.94 -3.47 0.57
CA VAL A 128 -1.42 -4.07 1.81
C VAL A 128 -2.18 -5.33 2.22
N TYR A 129 -3.47 -5.43 1.90
CA TYR A 129 -4.31 -6.55 2.34
C TYR A 129 -4.34 -7.67 1.31
N ASP A 130 -4.51 -8.90 1.78
CA ASP A 130 -4.86 -10.02 0.91
C ASP A 130 -6.20 -9.74 0.22
N ILE A 131 -6.16 -9.61 -1.11
CA ILE A 131 -7.33 -9.24 -1.91
C ILE A 131 -8.46 -10.27 -1.77
N SER A 132 -8.16 -11.55 -1.58
CA SER A 132 -9.19 -12.59 -1.48
C SER A 132 -9.95 -12.48 -0.15
N ALA A 133 -9.23 -12.34 0.96
CA ALA A 133 -9.81 -12.12 2.28
C ALA A 133 -10.62 -10.82 2.33
N LEU A 134 -10.08 -9.76 1.74
CA LEU A 134 -10.75 -8.47 1.62
C LEU A 134 -12.05 -8.56 0.80
N ALA A 135 -12.01 -9.25 -0.33
CA ALA A 135 -13.19 -9.47 -1.17
C ALA A 135 -14.28 -10.25 -0.41
N ALA A 136 -13.89 -11.29 0.33
CA ALA A 136 -14.82 -12.05 1.16
C ALA A 136 -15.46 -11.19 2.26
N TYR A 137 -14.66 -10.39 2.98
CA TYR A 137 -15.15 -9.51 4.04
C TYR A 137 -16.15 -8.47 3.50
N LEU A 138 -15.77 -7.77 2.43
CA LEU A 138 -16.65 -6.77 1.80
C LEU A 138 -17.87 -7.45 1.17
N GLY A 139 -17.73 -8.68 0.67
CA GLY A 139 -18.80 -9.54 0.19
C GLY A 139 -19.92 -9.70 1.21
N GLU A 140 -19.58 -10.01 2.46
CA GLU A 140 -20.55 -10.13 3.56
C GLU A 140 -21.21 -8.79 3.92
N GLU A 141 -20.52 -7.66 3.75
CA GLU A 141 -21.12 -6.34 3.98
C GLU A 141 -22.10 -5.97 2.86
N VAL A 142 -21.74 -6.19 1.58
CA VAL A 142 -22.61 -5.81 0.45
C VAL A 142 -23.90 -6.62 0.42
N LYS A 143 -23.90 -7.88 0.88
CA LYS A 143 -25.10 -8.73 1.00
C LYS A 143 -26.21 -8.12 1.86
N LYS A 144 -25.86 -7.23 2.80
CA LYS A 144 -26.82 -6.53 3.67
C LYS A 144 -27.70 -5.52 2.91
N TYR A 145 -27.41 -5.29 1.64
CA TYR A 145 -28.08 -4.28 0.80
C TYR A 145 -28.65 -4.92 -0.47
N PRO A 146 -29.90 -5.43 -0.46
CA PRO A 146 -30.49 -6.16 -1.59
C PRO A 146 -30.60 -5.37 -2.90
N GLN A 147 -30.53 -4.04 -2.84
CA GLN A 147 -30.52 -3.15 -4.00
C GLN A 147 -29.11 -2.87 -4.56
N LEU A 148 -28.05 -3.23 -3.84
CA LEU A 148 -26.67 -3.03 -4.29
C LEU A 148 -26.25 -4.24 -5.12
N HIS A 149 -25.98 -4.03 -6.40
CA HIS A 149 -25.45 -5.08 -7.27
C HIS A 149 -23.95 -5.31 -7.05
N SER A 150 -23.17 -4.24 -6.95
CA SER A 150 -21.73 -4.33 -6.75
C SER A 150 -21.15 -3.06 -6.15
N ALA A 151 -20.15 -3.24 -5.29
CA ALA A 151 -19.26 -2.17 -4.86
C ALA A 151 -17.92 -2.30 -5.59
N ILE A 152 -17.46 -1.21 -6.19
CA ILE A 152 -16.18 -1.12 -6.90
C ILE A 152 -15.29 -0.22 -6.07
N PHE A 153 -14.17 -0.75 -5.60
CA PHE A 153 -13.16 0.04 -4.91
C PHE A 153 -11.95 0.16 -5.82
N TYR A 154 -11.44 1.37 -6.04
CA TYR A 154 -10.32 1.57 -6.95
C TYR A 154 -9.27 2.54 -6.41
N HIS A 155 -8.02 2.35 -6.81
CA HIS A 155 -6.88 3.20 -6.48
C HIS A 155 -6.00 3.37 -7.71
N THR A 156 -5.55 4.60 -7.99
CA THR A 156 -4.63 4.91 -9.09
C THR A 156 -3.31 5.41 -8.52
N PHE A 157 -2.19 4.88 -9.01
CA PHE A 157 -0.85 5.24 -8.54
C PHE A 157 0.18 5.15 -9.67
N ASP A 158 1.26 5.92 -9.52
CA ASP A 158 2.37 5.93 -10.47
C ASP A 158 3.36 4.82 -10.08
N ALA A 159 3.30 3.68 -10.76
CA ALA A 159 4.21 2.56 -10.49
C ALA A 159 5.15 2.19 -11.63
N GLY A 160 4.89 2.62 -12.88
CA GLY A 160 5.75 2.33 -14.03
C GLY A 160 5.95 0.83 -14.33
N GLY A 161 5.42 0.34 -15.45
CA GLY A 161 5.88 -0.93 -16.05
C GLY A 161 5.26 -2.23 -15.51
N GLY A 162 3.95 -2.25 -15.22
CA GLY A 162 3.21 -3.49 -14.98
C GLY A 162 2.48 -4.03 -16.23
N GLU A 163 1.99 -5.27 -16.18
CA GLU A 163 1.00 -5.76 -17.13
C GLU A 163 -0.41 -5.51 -16.60
N SER A 164 -1.35 -5.30 -17.53
CA SER A 164 -2.77 -5.25 -17.20
C SER A 164 -3.29 -6.68 -17.06
N PHE A 165 -3.95 -7.02 -15.95
CA PHE A 165 -4.52 -8.35 -15.72
C PHE A 165 -5.83 -8.30 -14.93
N SER A 166 -6.71 -9.26 -15.20
CA SER A 166 -7.98 -9.44 -14.51
C SER A 166 -7.98 -10.82 -13.86
N ARG A 167 -8.24 -10.87 -12.56
CA ARG A 167 -8.24 -12.08 -11.75
C ARG A 167 -9.63 -12.28 -11.13
N PRO A 168 -10.36 -13.35 -11.48
CA PRO A 168 -11.60 -13.69 -10.81
C PRO A 168 -11.31 -14.15 -9.37
N ILE A 169 -12.15 -13.70 -8.44
CA ILE A 169 -12.11 -14.07 -7.01
C ILE A 169 -13.55 -14.38 -6.60
N SER A 170 -14.07 -15.50 -7.11
CA SER A 170 -15.49 -15.88 -7.07
C SER A 170 -16.23 -15.44 -5.79
N PRO A 171 -17.34 -14.67 -5.87
CA PRO A 171 -18.00 -14.08 -7.06
C PRO A 171 -17.43 -12.71 -7.49
N HIS A 172 -16.35 -12.25 -6.87
CA HIS A 172 -15.72 -10.95 -7.04
C HIS A 172 -14.68 -10.95 -8.16
N THR A 173 -14.12 -9.79 -8.46
CA THR A 173 -13.08 -9.65 -9.50
C THR A 173 -12.08 -8.60 -9.09
N PHE A 174 -10.79 -8.90 -9.20
CA PHE A 174 -9.71 -7.93 -9.06
C PHE A 174 -9.13 -7.62 -10.43
N VAL A 175 -8.91 -6.34 -10.72
CA VAL A 175 -8.45 -5.83 -12.00
C VAL A 175 -7.28 -4.90 -11.74
N GLN A 176 -6.16 -5.13 -12.42
CA GLN A 176 -5.07 -4.18 -12.52
C GLN A 176 -4.97 -3.72 -13.96
N ARG A 177 -5.03 -2.41 -14.20
CA ARG A 177 -4.94 -1.82 -15.54
C ARG A 177 -3.81 -0.79 -15.57
N VAL A 178 -2.87 -1.00 -16.47
CA VAL A 178 -1.85 0.00 -16.82
C VAL A 178 -2.41 0.92 -17.90
N ARG A 179 -2.40 2.22 -17.60
CA ARG A 179 -2.94 3.27 -18.47
C ARG A 179 -1.84 3.83 -19.38
N ARG A 180 -2.26 4.56 -20.42
CA ARG A 180 -1.35 5.14 -21.43
C ARG A 180 -0.39 6.18 -20.87
N ASP A 181 -0.77 6.82 -19.77
CA ASP A 181 0.04 7.78 -19.02
C ASP A 181 1.03 7.11 -18.05
N SER A 182 1.17 5.78 -18.11
CA SER A 182 2.00 4.96 -17.21
C SER A 182 1.49 4.88 -15.76
N SER A 183 0.34 5.46 -15.46
CA SER A 183 -0.34 5.21 -14.19
C SER A 183 -0.93 3.79 -14.15
N THR A 184 -1.01 3.21 -12.96
CA THR A 184 -1.63 1.90 -12.73
C THR A 184 -2.89 2.10 -11.90
N GLU A 185 -4.01 1.58 -12.39
CA GLU A 185 -5.26 1.48 -11.65
C GLU A 185 -5.41 0.05 -11.12
N GLN A 186 -5.68 -0.09 -9.83
CA GLN A 186 -6.14 -1.33 -9.23
C GLN A 186 -7.58 -1.16 -8.79
N SER A 187 -8.42 -2.15 -9.10
CA SER A 187 -9.85 -2.14 -8.87
C SER A 187 -10.30 -3.48 -8.30
N LEU A 188 -10.96 -3.48 -7.15
CA LEU A 188 -11.66 -4.64 -6.59
C LEU A 188 -13.17 -4.46 -6.77
N VAL A 189 -13.77 -5.35 -7.54
CA VAL A 189 -15.22 -5.41 -7.76
C VAL A 189 -15.83 -6.50 -6.89
N VAL A 190 -16.51 -6.05 -5.85
CA VAL A 190 -17.23 -6.89 -4.89
C VAL A 190 -18.67 -7.01 -5.37
N ARG A 191 -18.99 -8.14 -6.03
CA ARG A 191 -20.37 -8.47 -6.43
C ARG A 191 -21.21 -8.91 -5.24
N ASN A 192 -22.44 -8.40 -5.17
CA ASN A 192 -23.48 -8.89 -4.28
C ASN A 192 -24.31 -9.97 -4.99
N VAL A 193 -24.15 -11.21 -4.57
CA VAL A 193 -24.88 -12.37 -5.12
C VAL A 193 -26.35 -12.38 -4.71
N ASP A 194 -26.70 -11.66 -3.65
CA ASP A 194 -28.06 -11.57 -3.11
C ASP A 194 -28.81 -10.32 -3.61
N CYS A 195 -28.25 -9.62 -4.60
CA CYS A 195 -28.92 -8.48 -5.22
C CYS A 195 -30.19 -8.95 -5.93
N THR A 196 -31.34 -8.50 -5.45
CA THR A 196 -32.65 -8.84 -6.04
C THR A 196 -33.11 -7.83 -7.07
N ALA A 197 -32.45 -6.67 -7.15
CA ALA A 197 -32.80 -5.62 -8.08
C ALA A 197 -32.18 -5.86 -9.46
N VAL A 198 -32.97 -5.62 -10.52
CA VAL A 198 -32.51 -5.83 -11.90
C VAL A 198 -31.67 -4.64 -12.36
N LEU A 199 -30.41 -4.88 -12.75
CA LEU A 199 -29.63 -3.90 -13.49
C LEU A 199 -30.09 -3.82 -14.95
N GLN A 200 -30.13 -2.60 -15.48
CA GLN A 200 -30.34 -2.40 -16.91
C GLN A 200 -29.22 -3.11 -17.71
N THR A 201 -29.59 -3.84 -18.77
CA THR A 201 -28.66 -4.60 -19.63
C THR A 201 -27.50 -3.76 -20.13
N LYS A 202 -27.76 -2.49 -20.50
CA LYS A 202 -26.73 -1.55 -20.94
C LYS A 202 -25.67 -1.27 -19.87
N THR A 203 -26.08 -1.23 -18.60
CA THR A 203 -25.18 -1.02 -17.45
C THR A 203 -24.33 -2.26 -17.21
N LEU A 204 -24.93 -3.45 -17.27
CA LEU A 204 -24.19 -4.73 -17.16
C LEU A 204 -23.12 -4.85 -18.25
N VAL A 205 -23.47 -4.60 -19.52
CA VAL A 205 -22.51 -4.66 -20.63
C VAL A 205 -21.35 -3.67 -20.45
N ARG A 206 -21.64 -2.46 -19.95
CA ARG A 206 -20.60 -1.46 -19.65
C ARG A 206 -19.69 -1.91 -18.51
N LEU A 207 -20.26 -2.50 -17.46
CA LEU A 207 -19.51 -3.03 -16.33
C LEU A 207 -18.60 -4.17 -16.82
N GLU A 208 -19.13 -5.15 -17.54
CA GLU A 208 -18.37 -6.29 -18.07
C GLU A 208 -17.22 -5.85 -18.97
N LYS A 209 -17.47 -4.90 -19.90
CA LYS A 209 -16.42 -4.32 -20.74
C LYS A 209 -15.31 -3.64 -19.94
N THR A 210 -15.67 -3.04 -18.81
CA THR A 210 -14.68 -2.39 -17.92
C THR A 210 -13.84 -3.43 -17.16
N LEU A 211 -14.37 -4.64 -16.94
CA LEU A 211 -13.70 -5.72 -16.19
C LEU A 211 -12.92 -6.70 -17.08
N SER A 212 -13.28 -6.80 -18.35
CA SER A 212 -12.48 -7.46 -19.38
C SER A 212 -11.34 -6.53 -19.78
N ILE A 213 -10.11 -6.95 -19.50
CA ILE A 213 -8.89 -6.29 -20.01
C ILE A 213 -8.62 -6.77 -21.42
#